data_AF-H9FEC1-F1
#
_entry.id   AF-H9FEC1-F1
#
_cell.length_a   1.000
_cell.length_b   1.000
_cell.length_c   1.000
_cell.angle_alpha   90.00
_cell.angle_beta   90.00
_cell.angle_gamma   90.00
#
_symmetry.space_group_name_H-M   'P 1'
#
loop_
_entity.id
_entity.type
_entity.pdbx_description
1 polymer ?
#
loop_
_entity_poly.entity_id
_entity_poly.type
_entity_poly.pdbx_seq_one_letter_code
_entity_poly.pdbx_strand_id
1 'polypeptide(L)'
;FMSFAVCYKYGPLENERSINLLTWTLQLMGLCFMYSGIQIPHIALAIIIIALCTKNLEYPIQWLYITYRKVYKATEKPVPPRLLTEEEYRIQGEVETRKALEELREFCNSPDCSAWKTVSRIQSPKRFADFVEG
;
A
#
# COMPACT_ATOMS: atom_id res chain seq x y z
N PHE A 1 -8.67 -30.20 -0.77
CA PHE A 1 -9.64 -29.08 -0.90
C PHE A 1 -10.95 -29.36 -0.16
N MET A 2 -11.66 -30.47 -0.43
CA MET A 2 -12.89 -30.85 0.31
C MET A 2 -12.68 -30.99 1.83
N SER A 3 -11.55 -31.54 2.26
CA SER A 3 -11.18 -31.69 3.67
C SER A 3 -11.06 -30.35 4.41
N PHE A 4 -10.46 -29.33 3.78
CA PHE A 4 -10.36 -27.99 4.35
C PHE A 4 -11.71 -27.27 4.41
N ALA A 5 -12.56 -27.43 3.39
CA ALA A 5 -13.89 -26.83 3.35
C ALA A 5 -14.83 -27.37 4.44
N VAL A 6 -14.73 -28.67 4.75
CA VAL A 6 -15.49 -29.30 5.84
C VAL A 6 -14.97 -28.84 7.21
N CYS A 7 -13.65 -28.73 7.39
CA CYS A 7 -13.07 -28.22 8.64
C CYS A 7 -13.43 -26.75 8.92
N TYR A 8 -13.56 -25.92 7.87
CA TYR A 8 -13.90 -24.51 8.03
C TYR A 8 -15.38 -24.28 8.37
N LYS A 9 -16.27 -25.19 7.95
CA LYS A 9 -17.73 -25.07 8.17
C LYS A 9 -18.17 -25.54 9.57
N TYR A 10 -17.40 -26.40 10.24
CA TYR A 10 -17.80 -27.03 11.51
C TYR A 10 -17.07 -26.50 12.76
N GLY A 11 -16.18 -25.51 12.63
CA GLY A 11 -15.45 -24.93 13.76
C GLY A 11 -14.29 -25.80 14.28
N PRO A 12 -13.43 -25.27 15.16
CA PRO A 12 -12.20 -25.93 15.60
C PRO A 12 -12.51 -27.30 16.23
N LEU A 13 -11.87 -28.34 15.70
CA LEU A 13 -12.09 -29.75 16.01
C LEU A 13 -11.55 -30.09 17.41
N GLU A 14 -12.33 -29.84 18.45
CA GLU A 14 -11.96 -30.10 19.86
C GLU A 14 -12.21 -31.56 20.29
N ASN A 15 -12.82 -32.38 19.41
CA ASN A 15 -13.16 -33.78 19.70
C ASN A 15 -12.16 -34.75 19.06
N GLU A 16 -11.44 -35.54 19.88
CA GLU A 16 -10.50 -36.61 19.46
C GLU A 16 -11.06 -37.53 18.36
N ARG A 17 -12.37 -37.83 18.43
CA ARG A 17 -13.07 -38.68 17.47
C ARG A 17 -13.09 -38.11 16.05
N SER A 18 -13.19 -36.79 15.93
CA SER A 18 -13.23 -36.10 14.64
C SER A 18 -11.85 -36.04 13.98
N ILE A 19 -10.79 -35.86 14.79
CA ILE A 19 -9.39 -35.93 14.35
C ILE A 19 -9.06 -37.35 13.87
N ASN A 20 -9.49 -38.36 14.62
CA ASN A 20 -9.31 -39.75 14.21
C ASN A 20 -10.06 -40.06 12.91
N LEU A 21 -11.32 -39.65 12.76
CA LEU A 21 -12.07 -39.81 11.50
C LEU A 21 -11.38 -39.12 10.31
N LEU A 22 -10.89 -37.90 10.50
CA LEU A 22 -10.16 -37.18 9.45
C LEU A 22 -8.87 -37.92 9.09
N THR A 23 -8.15 -38.43 10.09
CA THR A 23 -6.92 -39.21 9.88
C THR A 23 -7.20 -40.51 9.13
N TRP A 24 -8.23 -41.26 9.52
CA TRP A 24 -8.65 -42.49 8.83
C TRP A 24 -9.10 -42.22 7.39
N THR A 25 -9.83 -41.14 7.13
CA THR A 25 -10.24 -40.78 5.76
C THR A 25 -9.05 -40.39 4.88
N LEU A 26 -8.08 -39.64 5.42
CA LEU A 26 -6.82 -39.31 4.74
C LEU A 26 -5.98 -40.56 4.44
N GLN A 27 -5.86 -41.48 5.40
CA GLN A 27 -5.16 -42.76 5.21
C GLN A 27 -5.84 -43.63 4.15
N LEU A 28 -7.18 -43.75 4.19
CA LEU A 28 -7.94 -44.54 3.22
C LEU A 28 -7.87 -43.94 1.81
N MET A 29 -7.87 -42.60 1.71
CA MET A 29 -7.65 -41.88 0.46
C MET A 29 -6.24 -42.14 -0.10
N GLY A 30 -5.21 -42.12 0.76
CA GLY A 30 -3.84 -42.47 0.38
C GLY A 30 -3.71 -43.92 -0.10
N LEU A 31 -4.38 -44.86 0.57
CA LEU A 31 -4.43 -46.27 0.18
C LEU A 31 -5.10 -46.45 -1.19
N CYS A 32 -6.23 -45.76 -1.43
CA CYS A 32 -6.90 -45.72 -2.73
C CYS A 32 -6.00 -45.19 -3.85
N PHE A 33 -5.20 -44.14 -3.57
CA PHE A 33 -4.28 -43.58 -4.55
C PHE A 33 -3.10 -44.52 -4.86
N MET A 34 -2.58 -45.23 -3.87
CA MET A 34 -1.56 -46.27 -4.10
C MET A 34 -2.13 -47.41 -4.95
N TYR A 35 -3.32 -47.90 -4.62
CA TYR A 35 -3.99 -48.96 -5.39
C TYR A 35 -4.28 -48.53 -6.85
N SER A 36 -4.80 -47.32 -7.05
CA SER A 36 -5.09 -46.78 -8.38
C SER A 36 -3.83 -46.51 -9.19
N GLY A 37 -2.73 -46.11 -8.53
CA GLY A 37 -1.42 -45.92 -9.17
C GLY A 37 -0.76 -47.23 -9.61
N ILE A 38 -1.00 -48.34 -8.90
CA ILE A 38 -0.56 -49.68 -9.30
C ILE A 38 -1.35 -50.18 -10.51
N GLN A 39 -2.66 -49.90 -10.55
CA GLN A 39 -3.54 -50.40 -11.61
C GLN A 39 -3.46 -49.58 -12.92
N ILE A 40 -3.09 -48.28 -12.84
CA ILE A 40 -2.97 -47.40 -14.01
C ILE A 40 -1.65 -46.61 -13.93
N PRO A 41 -0.60 -47.00 -14.68
CA PRO A 41 0.73 -46.37 -14.60
C PRO A 41 0.71 -44.88 -14.98
N HIS A 42 -0.24 -44.46 -15.83
CA HIS A 42 -0.41 -43.05 -16.20
C HIS A 42 -0.81 -42.16 -15.00
N ILE A 43 -1.60 -42.68 -14.05
CA ILE A 43 -2.02 -41.90 -12.87
C ILE A 43 -0.84 -41.75 -11.91
N ALA A 44 -0.05 -42.82 -11.70
CA ALA A 44 1.17 -42.75 -10.90
C ALA A 44 2.16 -41.73 -11.48
N LEU A 45 2.38 -41.75 -12.79
CA LEU A 45 3.21 -40.77 -13.48
C LEU A 45 2.65 -39.35 -13.34
N ALA A 46 1.35 -39.15 -13.48
CA ALA A 46 0.72 -37.84 -13.29
C ALA A 46 0.95 -37.30 -11.87
N ILE A 47 0.84 -38.13 -10.84
CA ILE A 47 1.10 -37.74 -9.45
C ILE A 47 2.57 -37.38 -9.24
N ILE A 48 3.51 -38.15 -9.79
CA ILE A 48 4.95 -37.85 -9.72
C ILE A 48 5.27 -36.54 -10.42
N ILE A 49 4.72 -36.31 -11.61
CA ILE A 49 4.90 -35.06 -12.36
C ILE A 49 4.33 -33.88 -11.56
N ILE A 50 3.13 -34.00 -11.00
CA ILE A 50 2.53 -32.95 -10.16
C ILE A 50 3.38 -32.67 -8.92
N ALA A 51 3.92 -33.69 -8.26
CA ALA A 51 4.79 -33.54 -7.09
C ALA A 51 6.11 -32.83 -7.46
N LEU A 52 6.70 -33.17 -8.61
CA LEU A 52 7.89 -32.51 -9.13
C LEU A 52 7.60 -31.07 -9.56
N CYS A 53 6.48 -30.83 -10.23
CA CYS A 53 6.05 -29.50 -10.64
C CYS A 53 5.80 -28.61 -9.42
N THR A 54 5.05 -29.07 -8.41
CA THR A 54 4.78 -28.24 -7.23
C THR A 54 6.06 -27.80 -6.51
N LYS A 55 7.06 -28.68 -6.36
CA LYS A 55 8.33 -28.32 -5.72
C LYS A 55 9.25 -27.44 -6.56
N ASN A 56 9.28 -27.62 -7.88
CA ASN A 56 10.19 -26.89 -8.76
C ASN A 56 9.57 -25.61 -9.34
N LEU A 57 8.25 -25.47 -9.32
CA LEU A 57 7.52 -24.37 -9.97
C LEU A 57 7.28 -23.18 -9.02
N GLU A 58 7.35 -23.38 -7.70
CA GLU A 58 7.23 -22.30 -6.71
C GLU A 58 8.29 -21.19 -6.93
N TYR A 59 9.54 -21.58 -7.13
CA TYR A 59 10.65 -20.66 -7.33
C TYR A 59 10.56 -19.81 -8.61
N PRO A 60 10.34 -20.38 -9.83
CA PRO A 60 10.21 -19.59 -11.05
C PRO A 60 8.95 -18.73 -11.06
N ILE A 61 7.84 -19.17 -10.47
CA ILE A 61 6.62 -18.34 -10.36
C ILE A 61 6.88 -17.12 -9.48
N GLN A 62 7.50 -17.31 -8.31
CA GLN A 62 7.85 -16.20 -7.43
C GLN A 62 8.82 -15.23 -8.12
N TRP A 63 9.82 -15.75 -8.82
CA TRP A 63 10.78 -14.93 -9.56
C TRP A 63 10.12 -14.12 -10.70
N LEU A 64 9.23 -14.75 -11.47
CA LEU A 64 8.44 -14.09 -12.51
C LEU A 64 7.53 -13.00 -11.92
N TYR A 65 6.86 -13.28 -10.79
CA TYR A 65 6.00 -12.31 -10.11
C TYR A 65 6.79 -11.10 -9.60
N ILE A 66 7.95 -11.33 -8.97
CA ILE A 66 8.82 -10.25 -8.48
C ILE A 66 9.31 -9.39 -9.66
N THR A 67 9.72 -10.03 -10.76
CA THR A 67 10.22 -9.35 -11.96
C THR A 67 9.11 -8.54 -12.62
N TYR A 68 7.93 -9.12 -12.83
CA TYR A 68 6.76 -8.45 -13.35
C TYR A 68 6.38 -7.22 -12.51
N ARG A 69 6.31 -7.37 -11.18
CA ARG A 69 6.00 -6.27 -10.27
C ARG A 69 7.04 -5.16 -10.32
N LYS A 70 8.32 -5.49 -10.44
CA LYS A 70 9.40 -4.49 -10.56
C LYS A 70 9.30 -3.71 -11.86
N VAL A 71 9.05 -4.38 -12.99
CA VAL A 71 8.90 -3.74 -14.30
C VAL A 71 7.67 -2.84 -14.32
N TYR A 72 6.51 -3.35 -13.90
CA TYR A 72 5.27 -2.57 -13.87
C TYR A 72 5.41 -1.31 -13.00
N LYS A 73 5.97 -1.45 -11.79
CA LYS A 73 6.22 -0.29 -10.91
C LYS A 73 7.31 0.65 -11.40
N ALA A 74 8.25 0.20 -12.24
CA ALA A 74 9.26 1.06 -12.82
C ALA A 74 8.66 1.94 -13.92
N THR A 75 7.73 1.40 -14.70
CA THR A 75 6.98 2.13 -15.74
C THR A 75 6.10 3.23 -15.15
N GLU A 76 5.59 3.04 -13.93
CA GLU A 76 4.74 4.02 -13.24
C GLU A 76 5.50 5.12 -12.49
N LYS A 77 6.84 5.13 -12.44
CA LYS A 77 7.55 6.20 -11.73
C LYS A 77 7.43 7.50 -12.52
N PRO A 78 6.66 8.50 -12.05
CA PRO A 78 6.62 9.78 -12.72
C PRO A 78 8.02 10.39 -12.65
N VAL A 79 8.46 10.95 -13.77
CA VAL A 79 9.72 11.70 -13.85
C VAL A 79 9.66 12.80 -12.78
N PRO A 80 10.70 12.95 -11.92
CA PRO A 80 10.68 13.99 -10.91
C PRO A 80 10.47 15.35 -11.59
N PRO A 81 9.54 16.18 -11.09
CA PRO A 81 9.27 17.47 -11.69
C PRO A 81 10.55 18.31 -11.73
N ARG A 82 10.74 19.06 -12.82
CA ARG A 82 11.89 19.95 -12.98
C ARG A 82 11.94 20.94 -11.82
N LEU A 83 13.09 21.07 -11.18
CA LEU A 83 13.31 22.11 -10.18
C LEU A 83 13.15 23.49 -10.83
N LEU A 84 12.59 24.42 -10.07
CA LEU A 84 12.45 25.80 -10.48
C LEU A 84 13.84 26.41 -10.70
N THR A 85 13.97 27.23 -11.75
CA THR A 85 15.16 28.08 -11.91
C THR A 85 15.17 29.18 -10.86
N GLU A 86 16.34 29.75 -10.57
CA GLU A 86 16.48 30.85 -9.61
C GLU A 86 15.59 32.05 -9.95
N GLU A 87 15.44 32.36 -11.24
CA GLU A 87 14.59 33.45 -11.69
C GLU A 87 13.10 33.16 -11.49
N GLU A 88 12.65 31.96 -11.82
CA GLU A 88 11.26 31.53 -11.55
C GLU A 88 10.96 31.56 -10.03
N TYR A 89 11.93 31.18 -9.21
CA TYR A 89 11.81 31.24 -7.74
C TYR A 89 11.69 32.67 -7.23
N ARG A 90 12.53 33.57 -7.75
CA ARG A 90 12.50 34.99 -7.41
C ARG A 90 11.17 35.63 -7.76
N ILE A 91 10.68 35.39 -8.99
CA ILE A 91 9.40 35.92 -9.46
C ILE A 91 8.25 35.40 -8.59
N GLN A 92 8.22 34.10 -8.30
CA GLN A 92 7.18 33.53 -7.45
C GLN A 92 7.21 34.11 -6.03
N GLY A 93 8.42 34.29 -5.46
CA GLY A 93 8.60 34.94 -4.18
C GLY A 93 8.03 36.36 -4.17
N GLU A 94 8.31 37.16 -5.21
CA GLU A 94 7.79 38.53 -5.32
C GLU A 94 6.26 38.56 -5.46
N VAL A 95 5.68 37.70 -6.29
CA VAL A 95 4.22 37.63 -6.51
C VAL A 95 3.48 37.20 -5.26
N GLU A 96 3.92 36.11 -4.61
CA GLU A 96 3.29 35.60 -3.39
C GLU A 96 3.50 36.55 -2.21
N THR A 97 4.67 37.20 -2.09
CA THR A 97 4.91 38.20 -1.05
C THR A 97 3.99 39.39 -1.22
N ARG A 98 3.83 39.93 -2.45
CA ARG A 98 2.92 41.05 -2.70
C ARG A 98 1.48 40.68 -2.34
N LYS A 99 1.02 39.50 -2.79
CA LYS A 99 -0.33 39.01 -2.49
C LYS A 99 -0.56 38.85 -0.98
N ALA A 100 0.38 38.23 -0.27
CA ALA A 100 0.28 38.04 1.18
C ALA A 100 0.30 39.38 1.94
N LEU A 101 1.05 40.38 1.46
CA LEU A 101 1.05 41.72 2.04
C LEU A 101 -0.28 42.45 1.81
N GLU A 102 -0.89 42.31 0.63
CA GLU A 102 -2.23 42.85 0.34
C GLU A 102 -3.29 42.18 1.23
N GLU A 103 -3.31 40.85 1.32
CA GLU A 103 -4.22 40.12 2.20
C GLU A 103 -4.03 40.50 3.68
N LEU A 104 -2.78 40.68 4.11
CA LEU A 104 -2.47 41.14 5.47
C LEU A 104 -3.01 42.55 5.72
N ARG A 105 -2.87 43.45 4.73
CA ARG A 105 -3.37 44.82 4.82
C ARG A 105 -4.90 44.87 4.88
N GLU A 106 -5.58 44.07 4.07
CA GLU A 106 -7.03 43.92 4.13
C GLU A 106 -7.48 43.39 5.49
N PHE A 107 -6.80 42.36 6.02
CA PHE A 107 -7.08 41.84 7.36
C PHE A 107 -6.88 42.91 8.44
N CYS A 108 -5.80 43.68 8.39
CA CYS A 108 -5.55 44.75 9.35
C CYS A 108 -6.60 45.87 9.31
N ASN A 109 -7.26 46.08 8.17
CA ASN A 109 -8.36 47.04 8.01
C ASN A 109 -9.74 46.44 8.40
N SER A 110 -9.83 45.13 8.63
CA SER A 110 -11.08 44.48 9.00
C SER A 110 -11.38 44.61 10.50
N PRO A 111 -12.65 44.58 10.92
CA PRO A 111 -13.04 44.64 12.32
C PRO A 111 -12.58 43.41 13.14
N ASP A 112 -12.14 42.34 12.47
CA ASP A 112 -11.66 41.11 13.09
C ASP A 112 -10.21 41.25 13.58
N CYS A 113 -9.47 42.26 13.11
CA CYS A 113 -8.12 42.52 13.56
C CYS A 113 -8.12 43.36 14.85
N SER A 114 -7.65 42.77 15.94
CA SER A 114 -7.42 43.51 17.19
C SER A 114 -6.19 44.42 17.08
N ALA A 115 -6.33 45.59 16.44
CA ALA A 115 -5.24 46.52 16.14
C ALA A 115 -4.36 46.85 17.36
N TRP A 116 -4.96 47.15 18.51
CA TRP A 116 -4.21 47.47 19.75
C TRP A 116 -3.37 46.31 20.30
N LYS A 117 -3.85 45.07 20.14
CA LYS A 117 -3.12 43.86 20.53
C LYS A 117 -1.96 43.57 19.58
N THR A 118 -2.12 43.88 18.29
CA THR A 118 -1.06 43.78 17.29
C THR A 118 0.01 44.85 17.53
N VAL A 119 -0.40 46.10 17.71
CA VAL A 119 0.48 47.26 17.95
C VAL A 119 1.37 47.07 19.19
N SER A 120 0.86 46.45 20.25
CA SER A 120 1.64 46.15 21.46
C SER A 120 2.70 45.06 21.29
N ARG A 121 2.62 44.24 20.24
CA ARG A 121 3.54 43.11 19.98
C ARG A 121 4.59 43.40 18.92
N ILE A 122 4.38 44.41 18.09
CA ILE A 122 5.27 44.76 16.97
C ILE A 122 6.39 45.68 17.43
N GLN A 123 7.56 45.54 16.79
CA GLN A 123 8.76 46.30 17.13
C GLN A 123 8.65 47.79 16.77
N SER A 124 7.92 48.13 15.71
CA SER A 124 7.79 49.50 15.22
C SER A 124 6.34 49.82 14.86
N PRO A 125 5.56 50.39 15.80
CA PRO A 125 4.18 50.81 15.56
C PRO A 125 4.02 51.80 14.40
N LYS A 126 4.99 52.71 14.22
CA LYS A 126 4.97 53.72 13.16
C LYS A 126 5.01 53.06 11.77
N ARG A 127 5.96 52.15 11.54
CA ARG A 127 6.07 51.43 10.25
C ARG A 127 4.86 50.57 9.94
N PHE A 128 4.18 50.07 10.98
CA PHE A 128 2.94 49.32 10.82
C PHE A 128 1.77 50.22 10.40
N ALA A 129 1.63 51.40 11.02
CA ALA A 129 0.65 52.38 10.59
C ALA A 129 0.88 52.80 9.13
N ASP A 130 2.12 53.14 8.77
CA ASP A 130 2.50 53.48 7.39
C ASP A 130 2.15 52.35 6.41
N PHE A 131 2.38 51.09 6.80
CA PHE A 131 2.04 49.91 5.98
C PHE A 131 0.53 49.73 5.78
N VAL A 132 -0.28 49.94 6.81
CA VAL A 132 -1.74 49.78 6.74
C VAL A 132 -2.39 50.94 5.97
N GLU A 133 -1.88 52.15 6.14
CA GLU A 133 -2.38 53.37 5.48
C GLU A 133 -1.93 53.52 4.02
N GLY A 134 -0.79 52.95 3.63
CA GLY A 134 -0.33 52.82 2.24
C GLY A 134 0.75 53.79 1.83
#